data_AF-A0A9D6K0S7-F1
#
_entry.id   AF-A0A9D6K0S7-F1
#
_cell.length_a   1.000
_cell.length_b   1.000
_cell.length_c   1.000
_cell.angle_alpha   90.00
_cell.angle_beta   90.00
_cell.angle_gamma   90.00
#
_symmetry.space_group_name_H-M   'P 1'
#
loop_
_entity.id
_entity.type
_entity.pdbx_description
1 polymer ?
#
loop_
_entity_poly.entity_id
_entity_poly.type
_entity_poly.pdbx_seq_one_letter_code
_entity_poly.pdbx_strand_id
1 'polypeptide(L)'
;GVTNGHRKQLEIQGVGFRAAVQGNKLVMNLGFSHPIEYEFPKEVKVTSAKPTEIAIEGVDKALVGLVAAKIREFKPPEPYKGKGIRYVGEFVRRKQGTQVTK
;
A
#
# COMPACT_ATOMS: atom_id res chain seq x y z
N GLY A 1 -17.19 8.93 -17.67
CA GLY A 1 -16.85 8.96 -16.23
C GLY A 1 -15.47 9.53 -15.97
N VAL A 2 -15.14 10.70 -16.56
CA VAL A 2 -13.83 11.36 -16.43
C VAL A 2 -13.84 12.45 -15.33
N THR A 3 -15.03 12.76 -14.83
CA THR A 3 -15.30 13.95 -14.00
C THR A 3 -14.89 13.80 -12.54
N ASN A 4 -14.85 12.58 -11.99
CA ASN A 4 -14.63 12.37 -10.55
C ASN A 4 -13.25 11.80 -10.20
N GLY A 5 -12.39 11.52 -11.18
CA GLY A 5 -11.11 10.85 -10.96
C GLY A 5 -11.25 9.45 -10.34
N HIS A 6 -10.21 8.65 -10.43
CA HIS A 6 -10.16 7.34 -9.78
C HIS A 6 -9.20 7.38 -8.61
N ARG A 7 -9.70 7.03 -7.42
CA ARG A 7 -8.91 6.95 -6.19
C ARG A 7 -8.92 5.54 -5.64
N LYS A 8 -7.73 5.05 -5.27
CA LYS A 8 -7.55 3.82 -4.48
C LYS A 8 -6.76 4.17 -3.22
N GLN A 9 -7.22 3.65 -2.10
CA GLN A 9 -6.55 3.84 -0.81
C GLN A 9 -6.00 2.49 -0.34
N LEU A 10 -4.75 2.52 0.10
CA LEU A 10 -4.03 1.40 0.67
C LEU A 10 -3.64 1.75 2.11
N GLU A 11 -3.68 0.76 2.96
CA GLU A 11 -3.29 0.85 4.36
C GLU A 11 -2.12 -0.11 4.62
N ILE A 12 -1.14 0.38 5.37
CA ILE A 12 0.03 -0.39 5.77
C ILE A 12 -0.14 -0.77 7.24
N GLN A 13 -0.12 -2.07 7.51
CA GLN A 13 -0.14 -2.60 8.87
C GLN A 13 1.18 -3.27 9.22
N GLY A 14 1.82 -2.80 10.29
CA GLY A 14 3.07 -3.37 10.78
C GLY A 14 3.84 -2.39 11.63
N VAL A 15 4.59 -2.90 12.60
CA VAL A 15 5.46 -2.08 13.45
C VAL A 15 6.71 -1.72 12.64
N GLY A 16 7.01 -0.42 12.55
CA GLY A 16 8.14 0.10 11.77
C GLY A 16 7.90 0.18 10.26
N PHE A 17 6.70 -0.18 9.79
CA PHE A 17 6.38 -0.08 8.37
C PHE A 17 5.93 1.33 8.03
N ARG A 18 6.51 1.90 6.97
CA ARG A 18 6.20 3.25 6.53
C ARG A 18 6.42 3.43 5.04
N ALA A 19 5.57 4.21 4.41
CA ALA A 19 5.76 4.72 3.07
C ALA A 19 6.04 6.23 3.12
N ALA A 20 6.91 6.69 2.22
CA ALA A 20 7.22 8.09 2.02
C ALA A 20 7.28 8.36 0.51
N VAL A 21 6.65 9.44 0.07
CA VAL A 21 6.75 9.88 -1.33
C VAL A 21 7.94 10.83 -1.44
N GLN A 22 8.88 10.50 -2.31
CA GLN A 22 10.06 11.31 -2.62
C GLN A 22 10.01 11.69 -4.11
N GLY A 23 9.50 12.88 -4.40
CA GLY A 23 9.32 13.35 -5.77
C GLY A 23 8.40 12.41 -6.56
N ASN A 24 8.97 11.71 -7.55
CA ASN A 24 8.27 10.74 -8.42
C ASN A 24 8.45 9.27 -7.98
N LYS A 25 9.03 9.04 -6.80
CA LYS A 25 9.26 7.71 -6.24
C LYS A 25 8.51 7.51 -4.94
N LEU A 26 8.04 6.31 -4.70
CA LEU A 26 7.49 5.86 -3.43
C LEU A 26 8.54 4.99 -2.73
N VAL A 27 9.06 5.48 -1.61
CA VAL A 27 10.02 4.75 -0.78
C VAL A 27 9.25 4.04 0.34
N MET A 28 9.36 2.72 0.37
CA MET A 28 8.65 1.86 1.31
C MET A 28 9.63 1.11 2.20
N ASN A 29 9.48 1.27 3.51
CA ASN A 29 10.15 0.46 4.52
C ASN A 29 9.14 -0.57 5.03
N LEU A 30 9.25 -1.81 4.58
CA LEU A 30 8.29 -2.90 4.88
C LEU A 30 8.94 -4.03 5.71
N GLY A 31 10.01 -3.72 6.43
CA GLY A 31 10.78 -4.69 7.22
C GLY A 31 11.81 -5.48 6.40
N PHE A 32 12.13 -5.05 5.18
CA PHE A 32 13.29 -5.52 4.43
C PHE A 32 14.56 -4.80 4.90
N SER A 33 15.73 -5.40 4.64
CA SER A 33 17.03 -4.83 5.02
C SER A 33 17.35 -3.52 4.29
N HIS A 34 16.77 -3.29 3.12
CA HIS A 34 16.90 -2.06 2.34
C HIS A 34 15.50 -1.50 2.02
N PRO A 35 15.37 -0.18 1.87
CA PRO A 35 14.13 0.44 1.42
C PRO A 35 13.80 0.02 -0.01
N ILE A 36 12.51 -0.21 -0.28
CA ILE A 36 12.03 -0.48 -1.63
C ILE A 36 11.63 0.85 -2.27
N GLU A 37 12.26 1.17 -3.38
CA GLU A 37 11.89 2.33 -4.21
C GLU A 37 10.99 1.87 -5.36
N TYR A 38 9.83 2.49 -5.48
CA TYR A 38 8.91 2.25 -6.58
C TYR A 38 8.67 3.54 -7.36
N GLU A 39 9.06 3.56 -8.63
CA GLU A 39 8.80 4.68 -9.53
C GLU A 39 7.40 4.55 -10.13
N PHE A 40 6.57 5.58 -9.97
CA PHE A 40 5.24 5.62 -10.55
C PHE A 40 5.18 6.54 -11.78
N PRO A 41 4.35 6.19 -12.79
CA PRO A 41 4.19 7.03 -13.98
C PRO A 41 3.54 8.37 -13.60
N LYS A 42 3.93 9.45 -14.31
CA LYS A 42 3.47 10.82 -14.04
C LYS A 42 1.95 11.01 -14.12
N GLU A 43 1.26 10.11 -14.82
CA GLU A 43 -0.20 10.09 -14.99
C GLU A 43 -0.94 9.69 -13.70
N VAL A 44 -0.22 9.11 -12.74
CA VAL A 44 -0.77 8.66 -11.45
C VAL A 44 -0.11 9.44 -10.32
N LYS A 45 -0.95 10.10 -9.51
CA LYS A 45 -0.52 10.82 -8.33
C LYS A 45 -0.57 9.89 -7.12
N VAL A 46 0.59 9.63 -6.52
CA VAL A 46 0.69 8.90 -5.26
C VAL A 46 0.93 9.90 -4.13
N THR A 47 0.10 9.83 -3.09
CA THR A 47 0.23 10.64 -1.88
C THR A 47 0.27 9.75 -0.66
N SER A 48 1.08 10.11 0.33
CA SER A 48 1.11 9.42 1.63
C SER A 48 0.66 10.43 2.68
N ALA A 49 -0.63 10.46 2.99
CA ALA A 49 -1.18 11.38 3.98
C ALA A 49 -0.66 11.06 5.39
N LYS A 50 -0.46 9.76 5.66
CA LYS A 50 0.24 9.25 6.83
C LYS A 50 1.30 8.26 6.37
N PRO A 51 2.32 7.97 7.19
CA PRO A 51 3.29 6.92 6.90
C PRO A 51 2.64 5.54 6.71
N THR A 52 1.44 5.33 7.28
CA THR A 52 0.67 4.08 7.23
C THR A 52 -0.45 4.09 6.18
N GLU A 53 -0.66 5.19 5.46
CA GLU A 53 -1.76 5.32 4.49
C GLU A 53 -1.22 5.86 3.16
N ILE A 54 -1.50 5.15 2.07
CA ILE A 54 -1.13 5.54 0.71
C ILE A 54 -2.42 5.76 -0.09
N ALA A 55 -2.55 6.92 -0.72
CA ALA A 55 -3.63 7.23 -1.65
C ALA A 55 -3.06 7.37 -3.06
N ILE A 56 -3.67 6.65 -4.00
CA ILE A 56 -3.32 6.62 -5.42
C ILE A 56 -4.49 7.23 -6.18
N GLU A 57 -4.22 8.30 -6.91
CA GLU A 57 -5.21 9.08 -7.66
C GLU A 57 -4.77 9.18 -9.12
N GLY A 58 -5.71 9.08 -10.06
CA GLY A 58 -5.40 9.19 -11.48
C GLY A 58 -6.63 9.30 -12.36
N VAL A 59 -6.39 9.56 -13.64
CA VAL A 59 -7.44 9.70 -14.67
C VAL A 59 -7.93 8.33 -15.14
N ASP A 60 -7.05 7.33 -15.20
CA ASP A 60 -7.38 5.97 -15.64
C ASP A 60 -7.49 4.98 -14.47
N LYS A 61 -8.63 4.28 -14.41
CA LYS A 61 -8.92 3.24 -13.42
C LYS A 61 -7.99 2.04 -13.56
N ALA A 62 -7.62 1.66 -14.78
CA ALA A 62 -6.77 0.49 -15.02
C ALA A 62 -5.35 0.75 -14.52
N LEU A 63 -4.75 1.89 -14.87
CA LEU A 63 -3.44 2.31 -14.36
C LEU A 63 -3.44 2.47 -12.83
N VAL A 64 -4.45 3.14 -12.25
CA VAL A 64 -4.55 3.27 -10.78
C VAL A 64 -4.64 1.90 -10.10
N GLY A 65 -5.40 0.97 -10.68
CA GLY A 65 -5.50 -0.41 -10.19
C GLY A 65 -4.19 -1.18 -10.29
N LEU A 66 -3.49 -1.06 -11.42
CA LEU A 66 -2.19 -1.71 -11.66
C LEU A 66 -1.13 -1.22 -10.67
N VAL A 67 -1.04 0.10 -10.47
CA VAL A 67 -0.08 0.69 -9.52
C VAL A 67 -0.41 0.23 -8.09
N ALA A 68 -1.68 0.22 -7.71
CA ALA A 68 -2.08 -0.25 -6.39
C ALA A 68 -1.77 -1.75 -6.17
N ALA A 69 -1.99 -2.57 -7.19
CA ALA A 69 -1.68 -4.00 -7.15
C ALA A 69 -0.18 -4.25 -7.00
N LYS A 70 0.66 -3.55 -7.78
CA LYS A 70 2.13 -3.64 -7.68
C LYS A 70 2.63 -3.25 -6.29
N ILE A 71 2.11 -2.16 -5.71
CA ILE A 71 2.47 -1.73 -4.36
C ILE A 71 2.11 -2.80 -3.32
N ARG A 72 0.93 -3.42 -3.46
CA ARG A 72 0.49 -4.51 -2.58
C ARG A 72 1.37 -5.77 -2.72
N GLU A 73 1.86 -6.06 -3.92
CA GLU A 73 2.64 -7.27 -4.22
C GLU A 73 3.97 -7.33 -3.46
N PHE A 74 4.58 -6.19 -3.14
CA PHE A 74 5.84 -6.16 -2.37
C PHE A 74 5.71 -6.78 -0.96
N LYS A 75 4.58 -6.57 -0.29
CA LYS A 75 4.30 -7.15 1.02
C LYS A 75 2.80 -7.36 1.18
N PRO A 76 2.25 -8.45 0.64
CA PRO A 76 0.83 -8.76 0.77
C PRO A 76 0.47 -8.99 2.24
N PRO A 77 -0.80 -8.81 2.62
CA PRO A 77 -1.22 -8.95 4.00
C PRO A 77 -1.08 -10.41 4.43
N GLU A 78 -0.31 -10.64 5.50
CA GLU A 78 -0.04 -11.98 6.01
C GLU A 78 -1.32 -12.63 6.61
N PRO A 79 -1.54 -13.95 6.39
CA PRO A 79 -2.76 -14.63 6.81
C PRO A 79 -2.90 -14.83 8.33
N TYR A 80 -1.90 -14.45 9.14
CA TYR A 80 -1.94 -14.59 10.60
C TYR A 80 -2.18 -13.23 11.27
N LYS A 81 -1.18 -12.35 11.23
CA LYS A 81 -1.21 -11.05 11.90
C LYS A 81 -1.72 -9.91 11.01
N GLY A 82 -2.03 -10.17 9.74
CA GLY A 82 -2.50 -9.14 8.79
C GLY A 82 -1.45 -8.08 8.47
N LYS A 83 -0.17 -8.32 8.81
CA LYS A 83 0.92 -7.38 8.53
C LYS A 83 1.17 -7.31 7.03
N GLY A 84 1.40 -6.11 6.51
CA GLY A 84 1.61 -5.85 5.10
C GLY A 84 0.74 -4.71 4.58
N ILE A 85 0.64 -4.61 3.26
CA ILE A 85 -0.12 -3.60 2.55
C ILE A 85 -1.46 -4.21 2.14
N ARG A 86 -2.57 -3.57 2.50
CA ARG A 86 -3.92 -4.00 2.14
C ARG A 86 -4.72 -2.85 1.55
N TYR A 87 -5.82 -3.15 0.86
CA TYR A 87 -6.78 -2.11 0.52
C TYR A 87 -7.53 -1.64 1.77
N VAL A 88 -7.90 -0.36 1.81
CA VAL A 88 -8.76 0.16 2.88
C VAL A 88 -10.09 -0.62 2.87
N GLY A 89 -10.45 -1.19 4.03
CA GLY A 89 -11.64 -2.01 4.19
C GLY A 89 -11.52 -3.47 3.71
N GLU A 90 -10.33 -3.93 3.29
CA GLU A 90 -10.14 -5.32 2.89
C GLU A 90 -10.21 -6.28 4.10
N PHE A 91 -11.09 -7.27 4.02
CA PHE A 91 -11.17 -8.35 5.00
C PHE A 91 -10.07 -9.38 4.77
N VAL A 92 -9.01 -9.31 5.58
CA VAL A 92 -7.92 -10.29 5.56
C VAL A 92 -8.34 -11.51 6.37
N ARG A 93 -8.50 -12.67 5.71
CA ARG A 93 -8.81 -13.94 6.38
C ARG A 93 -7.67 -14.32 7.32
N ARG A 94 -7.90 -14.16 8.63
CA ARG A 94 -6.94 -14.56 9.67
C ARG A 94 -7.10 -16.05 9.99
N LYS A 95 -6.05 -16.82 9.84
CA LYS A 95 -5.95 -18.18 10.39
C LYS A 95 -5.52 -18.08 11.86
N GLN A 96 -6.06 -18.94 12.72
CA GLN A 96 -5.60 -19.06 14.11
C GLN A 96 -4.13 -19.49 14.12
N GLY A 97 -3.22 -18.53 14.27
CA GLY A 97 -1.90 -18.78 14.80
C GLY A 97 -1.99 -18.70 16.31
N THR A 98 -1.31 -19.60 17.02
CA THR A 98 -1.26 -19.64 18.49
C THR A 98 -1.00 -18.24 19.04
N GLN A 99 -1.98 -17.67 19.75
CA GLN A 99 -1.79 -16.43 20.49
C GLN A 99 -0.79 -16.74 21.62
N VAL A 100 0.46 -16.31 21.47
CA VAL A 100 1.31 -16.12 22.64
C VAL A 100 0.91 -14.76 23.20
N THR A 101 -0.07 -14.78 24.08
CA THR A 101 -0.39 -13.70 25.01
C THR A 101 0.84 -13.46 25.87
N LYS A 102 1.43 -12.27 25.80
CA LYS A 102 2.31 -11.73 26.82
C LYS A 102 1.94 -10.27 27.02
#